data_AF-A0A4Q9QAC4-F1
#
_entry.id   AF-A0A4Q9QAC4-F1
#
_cell.length_a   1.000
_cell.length_b   1.000
_cell.length_c   1.000
_cell.angle_alpha   90.00
_cell.angle_beta   90.00
_cell.angle_gamma   90.00
#
_symmetry.space_group_name_H-M   'P 1'
#
loop_
_entity.id
_entity.type
_entity.pdbx_description
1 polymer ?
#
loop_
_entity_poly.entity_id
_entity_poly.type
_entity_poly.pdbx_seq_one_letter_code
_entity_poly.pdbx_strand_id
1 'polypeptide(L)'
;MSDGGTDIAVYALYAASPDELKAISTACMKTSAKPAYGGNTSQYMVPAPQPQHPTVDAVVEYHRALDKAGKWDPNYFAIAETPEWREKGILAVTLSKYDFEDTGDDREDDARARGYDTHRFKPSAIGIMFINLQIANMDWVEHKDWDDVQAGAPSSDDEEDDGEGDVDDE
;
A
#
# COMPACT_ATOMS: atom_id res chain seq x y z
N MET A 1 2.70 1.78 -24.47
CA MET A 1 2.61 1.83 -23.00
C MET A 1 1.14 1.92 -22.71
N SER A 2 0.55 0.90 -22.10
CA SER A 2 -0.86 0.97 -21.72
C SER A 2 -0.98 2.08 -20.68
N ASP A 3 -1.90 3.02 -20.89
CA ASP A 3 -2.29 3.99 -19.88
C ASP A 3 -3.00 3.21 -18.76
N GLY A 4 -2.19 2.57 -17.90
CA GLY A 4 -2.67 1.86 -16.73
C GLY A 4 -3.36 2.83 -15.80
N GLY A 5 -4.35 2.34 -15.07
CA GLY A 5 -4.98 3.14 -14.05
C GLY A 5 -4.02 3.53 -12.93
N THR A 6 -4.40 4.54 -12.15
CA THR A 6 -3.56 5.09 -11.09
C THR A 6 -4.12 4.82 -9.70
N ASP A 7 -5.36 4.32 -9.61
CA ASP A 7 -6.01 4.04 -8.33
C ASP A 7 -5.50 2.72 -7.76
N ILE A 8 -5.03 2.76 -6.52
CA ILE A 8 -4.63 1.59 -5.77
C ILE A 8 -5.87 0.96 -5.14
N ALA A 9 -6.11 -0.30 -5.48
CA ALA A 9 -7.20 -1.07 -4.93
C ALA A 9 -6.91 -1.51 -3.48
N VAL A 10 -7.92 -1.40 -2.62
CA VAL A 10 -7.89 -1.91 -1.24
C VAL A 10 -8.84 -3.10 -1.10
N TYR A 11 -8.32 -4.19 -0.55
CA TYR A 11 -9.03 -5.44 -0.30
C TYR A 11 -8.98 -5.85 1.17
N ALA A 12 -9.83 -6.81 1.55
CA ALA A 12 -9.83 -7.45 2.86
C ALA A 12 -9.99 -8.96 2.74
N LEU A 13 -9.31 -9.72 3.61
CA LEU A 13 -9.48 -11.18 3.73
C LEU A 13 -10.54 -11.59 4.76
N TYR A 14 -11.26 -10.61 5.29
CA TYR A 14 -12.31 -10.77 6.28
C TYR A 14 -13.53 -9.94 5.89
N ALA A 15 -14.64 -10.15 6.59
CA ALA A 15 -15.90 -9.44 6.33
C ALA A 15 -15.85 -7.98 6.82
N ALA A 16 -15.09 -7.14 6.12
CA ALA A 16 -14.94 -5.73 6.42
C ALA A 16 -16.18 -4.93 6.01
N SER A 17 -16.67 -4.05 6.88
CA SER A 17 -17.78 -3.15 6.55
C SER A 17 -17.35 -2.07 5.53
N PRO A 18 -18.29 -1.41 4.81
CA PRO A 18 -17.94 -0.28 3.95
C PRO A 18 -17.19 0.85 4.68
N ASP A 19 -17.55 1.13 5.93
CA ASP A 19 -16.89 2.15 6.75
C ASP A 19 -15.48 1.72 7.15
N GLU A 20 -15.29 0.43 7.42
CA GLU A 20 -13.98 -0.13 7.73
C GLU A 20 -13.04 -0.11 6.52
N LEU A 21 -13.54 -0.49 5.33
CA LEU A 21 -12.78 -0.39 4.08
C LEU A 21 -12.38 1.06 3.80
N LYS A 22 -13.29 2.01 4.03
CA LYS A 22 -12.97 3.45 3.94
C LYS A 22 -11.90 3.86 4.95
N ALA A 23 -11.96 3.34 6.18
CA ALA A 23 -10.97 3.62 7.21
C ALA A 23 -9.59 3.05 6.85
N ILE A 24 -9.52 1.85 6.28
CA ILE A 24 -8.29 1.24 5.77
C ILE A 24 -7.71 2.10 4.65
N SER A 25 -8.52 2.43 3.62
CA SER A 25 -8.09 3.29 2.52
C SER A 25 -7.54 4.62 3.05
N THR A 26 -8.26 5.28 3.97
CA THR A 26 -7.82 6.55 4.55
C THR A 26 -6.49 6.42 5.29
N ALA A 27 -6.33 5.36 6.09
CA ALA A 27 -5.09 5.13 6.82
C ALA A 27 -3.89 4.81 5.92
N CYS A 28 -4.15 4.25 4.73
CA CYS A 28 -3.11 3.95 3.74
C CYS A 28 -2.73 5.15 2.87
N MET A 29 -3.60 6.15 2.76
CA MET A 29 -3.32 7.34 1.96
C MET A 29 -2.28 8.22 2.62
N LYS A 30 -1.27 8.63 1.87
CA LYS A 30 -0.48 9.81 2.19
C LYS A 30 -1.16 11.06 1.65
N THR A 31 -1.74 11.86 2.52
CA THR A 31 -2.54 13.05 2.19
C THR A 31 -1.74 14.17 1.51
N SER A 32 -0.41 14.18 1.66
CA SER A 32 0.51 15.17 1.07
C SER A 32 1.17 14.71 -0.24
N ALA A 33 0.97 13.46 -0.67
CA ALA A 33 1.65 12.89 -1.83
C ALA A 33 0.77 12.87 -3.08
N LYS A 34 1.37 13.15 -4.24
CA LYS A 34 0.71 13.09 -5.55
C LYS A 34 1.22 11.88 -6.32
N PRO A 35 0.36 11.00 -6.87
CA PRO A 35 0.82 9.97 -7.79
C PRO A 35 1.40 10.61 -9.07
N ALA A 36 2.36 9.93 -9.67
CA ALA A 36 3.18 10.40 -10.80
C ALA A 36 2.38 10.92 -12.00
N TYR A 37 1.22 10.32 -12.23
CA TYR A 37 0.43 10.47 -13.45
C TYR A 37 -0.72 11.48 -13.33
N GLY A 38 -0.70 12.36 -12.31
CA GLY A 38 -1.45 13.62 -12.34
C GLY A 38 -2.97 13.53 -12.11
N GLY A 39 -3.47 12.46 -11.49
CA GLY A 39 -4.88 12.33 -11.08
C GLY A 39 -5.23 13.12 -9.80
N ASN A 40 -6.52 13.43 -9.63
CA ASN A 40 -7.06 14.19 -8.50
C ASN A 40 -6.61 13.58 -7.16
N THR A 41 -5.88 14.38 -6.37
CA THR A 41 -4.95 13.96 -5.31
C THR A 41 -5.61 13.60 -3.98
N SER A 42 -6.93 13.51 -3.93
CA SER A 42 -7.65 13.38 -2.65
C SER A 42 -7.90 11.92 -2.24
N GLN A 43 -7.99 10.99 -3.20
CA GLN A 43 -8.45 9.62 -2.96
C GLN A 43 -7.91 8.64 -4.02
N TYR A 44 -6.60 8.34 -3.99
CA TYR A 44 -6.01 7.34 -4.90
C TYR A 44 -5.97 5.92 -4.31
N MET A 45 -6.10 5.77 -2.98
CA MET A 45 -6.35 4.47 -2.35
C MET A 45 -7.85 4.32 -2.16
N VAL A 46 -8.48 3.34 -2.82
CA VAL A 46 -9.94 3.17 -2.74
C VAL A 46 -10.33 1.70 -2.68
N PRO A 47 -11.44 1.34 -1.99
CA PRO A 47 -11.90 -0.04 -1.95
C PRO A 47 -12.18 -0.57 -3.35
N ALA A 48 -11.76 -1.80 -3.62
CA ALA A 48 -12.08 -2.46 -4.89
C ALA A 48 -13.59 -2.67 -5.05
N PRO A 49 -14.12 -2.85 -6.28
CA PRO A 49 -15.55 -3.08 -6.51
C PRO A 49 -16.08 -4.33 -5.81
N GLN A 50 -15.27 -5.38 -5.76
CA GLN A 50 -15.46 -6.54 -4.89
C GLN A 50 -14.24 -6.61 -3.97
N PRO A 51 -14.29 -6.02 -2.77
CA PRO A 51 -13.11 -5.85 -1.93
C PRO A 51 -12.81 -7.08 -1.04
N GLN A 52 -13.74 -8.02 -0.92
CA GLN A 52 -13.63 -9.14 0.02
C GLN A 52 -13.35 -10.45 -0.69
N HIS A 53 -12.26 -11.13 -0.29
CA HIS A 53 -11.86 -12.41 -0.85
C HIS A 53 -11.29 -13.32 0.24
N PRO A 54 -11.36 -14.66 0.10
CA PRO A 54 -10.93 -15.57 1.17
C PRO A 54 -9.41 -15.72 1.31
N THR A 55 -8.63 -15.42 0.27
CA THR A 55 -7.17 -15.61 0.24
C THR A 55 -6.48 -14.53 -0.61
N VAL A 56 -5.17 -14.35 -0.41
CA VAL A 56 -4.34 -13.47 -1.25
C VAL A 56 -4.41 -13.91 -2.72
N ASP A 57 -4.33 -15.21 -3.01
CA ASP A 57 -4.44 -15.73 -4.38
C ASP A 57 -5.76 -15.33 -5.06
N ALA A 58 -6.88 -15.37 -4.32
CA ALA A 58 -8.18 -14.97 -4.85
C ALA A 58 -8.25 -13.45 -5.11
N VAL A 59 -7.57 -12.64 -4.29
CA VAL A 59 -7.41 -11.20 -4.56
C VAL A 59 -6.57 -10.99 -5.82
N VAL A 60 -5.43 -11.67 -5.96
CA VAL A 60 -4.54 -11.56 -7.13
C VAL A 60 -5.27 -11.94 -8.41
N GLU A 61 -5.99 -13.06 -8.42
CA GLU A 61 -6.79 -13.49 -9.57
C GLU A 61 -7.84 -12.44 -9.96
N TYR A 62 -8.59 -11.94 -8.98
CA TYR A 62 -9.60 -10.91 -9.21
C TYR A 62 -8.98 -9.60 -9.69
N HIS A 63 -7.87 -9.17 -9.09
CA HIS A 63 -7.17 -7.93 -9.44
C HIS A 63 -6.63 -7.98 -10.88
N ARG A 64 -6.04 -9.11 -11.29
CA ARG A 64 -5.63 -9.33 -12.70
C ARG A 64 -6.83 -9.29 -13.67
N ALA A 65 -7.99 -9.78 -13.24
CA ALA A 65 -9.22 -9.72 -14.02
C ALA A 65 -9.90 -8.33 -13.98
N LEU A 66 -9.49 -7.48 -13.04
CA LEU A 66 -10.10 -6.17 -12.79
C LEU A 66 -9.87 -5.20 -13.95
N ASP A 67 -8.92 -5.46 -14.85
CA ASP A 67 -8.55 -4.48 -15.88
C ASP A 67 -8.86 -4.84 -17.35
N LYS A 68 -9.95 -4.22 -17.81
CA LYS A 68 -10.15 -3.71 -19.18
C LYS A 68 -10.62 -2.24 -19.17
N ALA A 69 -10.57 -1.56 -18.02
CA ALA A 69 -11.23 -0.27 -17.79
C ALA A 69 -10.26 0.90 -17.54
N GLY A 70 -8.96 0.62 -17.33
CA GLY A 70 -7.89 1.61 -17.22
C GLY A 70 -7.95 2.47 -15.95
N LYS A 71 -8.71 2.05 -14.92
CA LYS A 71 -8.89 2.83 -13.67
C LYS A 71 -7.89 2.42 -12.58
N TRP A 72 -7.65 1.12 -12.44
CA TRP A 72 -6.86 0.55 -11.35
C TRP A 72 -5.39 0.40 -11.75
N ASP A 73 -4.49 0.59 -10.79
CA ASP A 73 -3.09 0.22 -10.96
C ASP A 73 -3.02 -1.30 -11.19
N PRO A 74 -2.36 -1.77 -12.27
CA PRO A 74 -2.31 -3.20 -12.60
C PRO A 74 -1.25 -3.98 -11.82
N ASN A 75 -0.34 -3.30 -11.12
CA ASN A 75 0.81 -3.90 -10.47
C ASN A 75 0.70 -3.84 -8.94
N TYR A 76 0.06 -2.81 -8.38
CA TYR A 76 0.14 -2.50 -6.96
C TYR A 76 -1.23 -2.41 -6.29
N PHE A 77 -1.40 -3.11 -5.19
CA PHE A 77 -2.62 -3.05 -4.37
C PHE A 77 -2.37 -3.46 -2.92
N ALA A 78 -3.33 -3.15 -2.05
CA ALA A 78 -3.24 -3.38 -0.61
C ALA A 78 -4.30 -4.35 -0.10
N ILE A 79 -3.92 -5.20 0.87
CA ILE A 79 -4.82 -6.16 1.52
C ILE A 79 -4.75 -5.99 3.05
N ALA A 80 -5.92 -5.83 3.67
CA ALA A 80 -6.07 -6.02 5.12
C ALA A 80 -6.42 -7.49 5.42
N GLU A 81 -5.49 -8.23 6.04
CA GLU A 81 -5.69 -9.66 6.29
C GLU A 81 -6.59 -9.94 7.50
N THR A 82 -6.60 -9.04 8.50
CA THR A 82 -7.37 -9.20 9.73
C THR A 82 -8.01 -7.88 10.19
N PRO A 83 -9.05 -7.91 11.05
CA PRO A 83 -9.65 -6.71 11.65
C PRO A 83 -8.66 -5.86 12.46
N GLU A 84 -7.57 -6.45 12.96
CA GLU A 84 -6.52 -5.78 13.73
C GLU A 84 -5.45 -5.10 12.85
N TRP A 85 -5.78 -4.80 11.59
CA TRP A 85 -4.87 -4.21 10.59
C TRP A 85 -4.15 -2.94 11.04
N ARG A 86 -4.69 -2.20 12.02
CA ARG A 86 -4.03 -1.02 12.59
C ARG A 86 -2.72 -1.37 13.29
N GLU A 87 -2.73 -2.46 14.05
CA GLU A 87 -1.56 -2.96 14.78
C GLU A 87 -0.75 -3.91 13.90
N LYS A 88 -1.44 -4.80 13.20
CA LYS A 88 -0.81 -5.85 12.40
C LYS A 88 -0.30 -5.37 11.06
N GLY A 89 -0.59 -4.14 10.64
CA GLY A 89 -0.19 -3.60 9.36
C GLY A 89 -1.06 -4.08 8.19
N ILE A 90 -0.70 -3.60 7.01
CA ILE A 90 -1.36 -3.86 5.74
C ILE A 90 -0.38 -4.62 4.85
N LEU A 91 -0.88 -5.64 4.17
CA LEU A 91 -0.10 -6.39 3.20
C LEU A 91 -0.09 -5.61 1.88
N ALA A 92 1.05 -5.02 1.52
CA ALA A 92 1.29 -4.49 0.19
C ALA A 92 1.62 -5.64 -0.76
N VAL A 93 1.06 -5.59 -1.97
CA VAL A 93 1.27 -6.60 -3.00
C VAL A 93 1.84 -5.95 -4.25
N THR A 94 2.85 -6.58 -4.83
CA THR A 94 3.37 -6.26 -6.17
C THR A 94 3.17 -7.43 -7.12
N LEU A 95 2.63 -7.13 -8.30
CA LEU A 95 2.60 -8.01 -9.48
C LEU A 95 3.66 -7.61 -10.51
N SER A 96 4.41 -6.54 -10.26
CA SER A 96 5.47 -6.06 -11.14
C SER A 96 6.61 -7.07 -11.13
N LYS A 97 6.78 -7.78 -12.24
CA LYS A 97 7.89 -8.73 -12.40
C LYS A 97 9.27 -8.11 -12.17
N TYR A 98 9.42 -6.81 -12.36
CA TYR A 98 10.69 -6.10 -12.13
C TYR A 98 11.05 -6.01 -10.65
N ASP A 99 10.05 -6.08 -9.77
CA ASP A 99 10.22 -5.93 -8.33
C ASP A 99 10.72 -7.22 -7.67
N PHE A 100 10.64 -8.34 -8.39
CA PHE A 100 11.03 -9.68 -7.95
C PHE A 100 11.83 -10.45 -9.04
N GLU A 101 12.47 -9.73 -9.97
CA GLU A 101 13.39 -10.30 -10.96
C GLU A 101 14.85 -10.17 -10.46
N ASP A 102 15.40 -11.31 -10.00
CA ASP A 102 16.82 -11.70 -9.94
C ASP A 102 17.77 -10.90 -9.03
N THR A 103 17.68 -11.09 -7.71
CA THR A 103 18.77 -10.77 -6.76
C THR A 103 19.57 -11.99 -6.27
N GLY A 104 19.16 -13.21 -6.64
CA GLY A 104 19.84 -14.46 -6.26
C GLY A 104 19.51 -15.03 -4.87
N ASP A 105 18.40 -14.60 -4.23
CA ASP A 105 17.87 -15.17 -2.98
C ASP A 105 16.76 -16.21 -3.26
N ASP A 106 16.83 -17.37 -2.61
CA ASP A 106 15.86 -18.48 -2.69
C ASP A 106 14.41 -18.05 -2.38
N ARG A 107 14.21 -16.98 -1.59
CA ARG A 107 12.87 -16.45 -1.27
C ARG A 107 12.18 -15.76 -2.45
N GLU A 108 12.94 -15.27 -3.43
CA GLU A 108 12.38 -14.62 -4.63
C GLU A 108 11.98 -15.63 -5.71
N ASP A 109 12.59 -16.83 -5.70
CA ASP A 109 12.18 -17.94 -6.58
C ASP A 109 10.74 -18.37 -6.31
N ASP A 110 10.30 -18.34 -5.03
CA ASP A 110 8.92 -18.59 -4.64
C ASP A 110 7.96 -17.49 -5.11
N ALA A 111 8.37 -16.21 -5.02
CA ALA A 111 7.56 -15.07 -5.50
C ALA A 111 7.37 -15.12 -7.02
N ARG A 112 8.45 -15.44 -7.75
CA ARG A 112 8.42 -15.63 -9.20
C ARG A 112 7.52 -16.79 -9.61
N ALA A 113 7.55 -17.91 -8.88
CA ALA A 113 6.68 -19.05 -9.13
C ALA A 113 5.19 -18.73 -8.88
N ARG A 114 4.89 -17.95 -7.84
CA ARG A 114 3.52 -17.46 -7.54
C ARG A 114 3.06 -16.34 -8.49
N GLY A 115 4.01 -15.59 -9.06
CA GLY A 115 3.77 -14.44 -9.93
C GLY A 115 3.34 -13.17 -9.20
N TYR A 116 3.66 -13.07 -7.92
CA TYR A 116 3.48 -11.88 -7.09
C TYR A 116 4.39 -11.97 -5.86
N ASP A 117 4.70 -10.80 -5.31
CA ASP A 117 5.36 -10.69 -4.01
C ASP A 117 4.56 -9.81 -3.05
N THR A 118 4.78 -10.01 -1.75
CA THR A 118 4.04 -9.31 -0.71
C THR A 118 4.91 -8.98 0.47
N HIS A 119 4.69 -7.82 1.06
CA HIS A 119 5.30 -7.46 2.33
C HIS A 119 4.36 -6.60 3.16
N ARG A 120 4.50 -6.71 4.49
CA ARG A 120 3.59 -6.10 5.44
C ARG A 120 4.20 -4.83 6.00
N PHE A 121 3.50 -3.72 5.83
CA PHE A 121 3.95 -2.40 6.25
C PHE A 121 2.96 -1.76 7.22
N LYS A 122 3.39 -0.71 7.92
CA LYS A 122 2.46 0.13 8.67
C LYS A 122 1.46 0.77 7.72
N PRO A 123 0.18 0.94 8.10
CA PRO A 123 -0.84 1.46 7.20
C PRO A 123 -0.42 2.79 6.55
N SER A 124 0.08 3.75 7.33
CA SER A 124 0.46 5.09 6.86
C SER A 124 1.60 5.13 5.84
N ALA A 125 2.37 4.05 5.68
CA ALA A 125 3.45 3.98 4.71
C ALA A 125 2.98 3.50 3.32
N ILE A 126 1.88 2.75 3.23
CA ILE A 126 1.45 2.04 2.01
C ILE A 126 1.37 2.98 0.80
N GLY A 127 0.67 4.11 0.92
CA GLY A 127 0.45 5.01 -0.20
C GLY A 127 1.73 5.64 -0.74
N ILE A 128 2.66 6.05 0.13
CA ILE A 128 3.94 6.63 -0.33
C ILE A 128 4.84 5.59 -0.99
N MET A 129 4.81 4.36 -0.47
CA MET A 129 5.58 3.27 -1.03
C MET A 129 5.15 2.95 -2.46
N PHE A 130 3.85 2.81 -2.71
CA PHE A 130 3.37 2.58 -4.07
C PHE A 130 3.68 3.76 -5.00
N ILE A 131 3.61 5.00 -4.52
CA ILE A 131 4.01 6.16 -5.31
C ILE A 131 5.50 6.09 -5.69
N ASN A 132 6.38 5.76 -4.74
CA ASN A 132 7.81 5.60 -5.00
C ASN A 132 8.09 4.51 -6.05
N LEU A 133 7.40 3.37 -5.96
CA LEU A 133 7.52 2.27 -6.92
C LEU A 133 7.01 2.66 -8.31
N GLN A 134 5.88 3.37 -8.38
CA GLN A 134 5.32 3.87 -9.64
C GLN A 134 6.26 4.83 -10.38
N ILE A 135 7.11 5.59 -9.66
CA ILE A 135 8.08 6.51 -10.26
C ILE A 135 9.51 5.98 -10.29
N ALA A 136 9.74 4.74 -9.86
CA ALA A 136 11.07 4.16 -9.69
C ALA A 136 12.03 5.06 -8.88
N ASN A 137 11.53 5.67 -7.80
CA ASN A 137 12.34 6.47 -6.88
C ASN A 137 13.05 5.61 -5.82
N MET A 138 12.44 4.47 -5.47
CA MET A 138 12.98 3.49 -4.52
C MET A 138 12.40 2.14 -4.87
N ASP A 139 13.23 1.10 -4.88
CA ASP A 139 12.83 -0.23 -5.34
C ASP A 139 12.13 -1.03 -4.23
N TRP A 140 11.47 -2.12 -4.61
CA TRP A 140 10.68 -2.95 -3.69
C TRP A 140 11.53 -3.54 -2.56
N VAL A 141 12.74 -4.04 -2.89
CA VAL A 141 13.67 -4.59 -1.90
C VAL A 141 14.11 -3.52 -0.89
N GLU A 142 14.44 -2.32 -1.36
CA GLU A 142 14.87 -1.22 -0.50
C GLU A 142 13.79 -0.82 0.53
N HIS A 143 12.51 -0.85 0.13
CA HIS A 143 11.42 -0.59 1.05
C HIS A 143 11.26 -1.67 2.12
N LYS A 144 11.53 -2.96 1.81
CA LYS A 144 11.47 -4.04 2.81
C LYS A 144 12.51 -3.87 3.90
N ASP A 145 13.64 -3.25 3.59
CA ASP A 145 14.73 -2.99 4.51
C ASP A 145 14.59 -1.65 5.27
N TRP A 146 13.56 -0.85 4.96
CA TRP A 146 13.34 0.44 5.61
C TRP A 146 12.55 0.27 6.92
N ASP A 147 13.25 0.36 8.06
CA ASP A 147 12.69 0.13 9.39
C ASP A 147 11.46 1.01 9.73
N ASP A 148 11.46 2.29 9.33
CA ASP A 148 10.39 3.22 9.71
C ASP A 148 9.04 2.85 9.09
N VAL A 149 9.01 2.09 7.99
CA VAL A 149 7.77 1.71 7.30
C VAL A 149 7.26 0.34 7.72
N GLN A 150 8.01 -0.40 8.53
CA GLN A 150 7.65 -1.75 8.96
C GLN A 150 6.43 -1.73 9.89
N ALA A 151 5.67 -2.83 9.89
CA ALA A 151 4.58 -3.01 10.83
C ALA A 151 5.11 -2.97 12.28
N GLY A 152 4.52 -2.11 13.11
CA GLY A 152 4.93 -1.93 14.51
C GLY A 152 6.05 -0.91 14.74
N ALA A 153 6.59 -0.29 13.68
CA ALA A 153 7.48 0.87 13.83
C ALA A 153 6.75 2.03 14.53
N PRO A 154 7.42 2.80 15.40
CA PRO A 154 6.82 3.97 16.04
C PRO A 154 6.36 4.98 14.99
N SER A 155 5.26 5.69 15.29
CA SER A 155 4.78 6.76 14.41
C SER A 155 5.74 7.94 14.53
N SER A 156 6.46 8.26 13.46
CA SER A 156 7.35 9.43 13.40
C SER A 156 6.60 10.78 13.38
N ASP A 157 5.27 10.76 13.44
CA ASP A 157 4.41 11.96 13.52
C ASP A 157 4.32 12.57 14.93
N ASP A 158 5.04 12.02 15.92
CA ASP A 158 5.39 12.77 17.13
C ASP A 158 6.52 13.77 16.79
N GLU A 159 6.26 14.73 15.89
CA GLU A 159 6.95 16.00 16.00
C GLU A 159 6.41 16.63 17.29
N GLU A 160 7.22 16.54 18.34
CA GLU A 160 7.02 17.24 19.59
C GLU A 160 6.69 18.71 19.25
N ASP A 161 5.45 19.12 19.50
CA ASP A 161 5.06 20.51 19.71
C ASP A 161 5.95 20.99 20.85
N ASP A 162 7.08 21.59 20.49
CA ASP A 162 7.99 22.29 21.36
C ASP A 162 7.22 23.51 21.86
N GLY A 163 6.39 23.25 22.88
CA GLY A 163 5.75 24.26 23.70
C GLY A 163 6.82 25.12 24.36
N GLU A 164 7.35 26.09 23.61
CA GLU A 164 7.96 27.28 24.14
C GLU A 164 6.84 28.12 24.75
N GLY A 165 6.48 27.73 25.97
CA GLY A 165 5.90 28.66 26.92
C GLY A 165 6.94 29.71 27.23
N ASP A 166 6.74 30.91 26.70
CA ASP A 166 7.11 32.12 27.43
C ASP A 166 5.83 32.78 27.92
N VAL A 167 5.54 32.47 29.17
CA VAL A 167 4.72 33.28 30.05
C VAL A 167 5.64 34.43 30.48
N ASP A 168 5.38 35.65 30.06
CA ASP A 168 5.81 36.82 30.83
C ASP A 168 4.62 37.79 30.93
N ASP A 169 4.03 37.75 32.13
CA ASP A 169 3.29 38.83 32.76
C ASP A 169 4.23 40.04 32.92
N GLU A 170 3.88 41.20 32.34
CA GLU A 170 3.79 42.53 32.99
C GLU A 170 3.39 43.65 32.00
#